data_AF-A0A9N9HX83-F1
#
_entry.id   AF-A0A9N9HX83-F1
#
_cell.length_a   1.000
_cell.length_b   1.000
_cell.length_c   1.000
_cell.angle_alpha   90.00
_cell.angle_beta   90.00
_cell.angle_gamma   90.00
#
_symmetry.space_group_name_H-M   'P 1'
#
loop_
_entity.id
_entity.type
_entity.pdbx_description
1 polymer ?
#
loop_
_entity_poly.entity_id
_entity_poly.type
_entity_poly.pdbx_seq_one_letter_code
_entity_poly.pdbx_strand_id
1 'polypeptide(L)'
;IPHGGGGPGVGPIGVKSHLVPFLPKHPIVETGGGKGIGPVAAAPYGSANILPISWAYIKMMGGEGLKSATQLALLNANYLARRLANHYKILYTNKNDMCAHEFIVDIGPFGNSANIQAIDIAKRLQDYGFHSPTMSWPVINSLMIEPTESESKAELDRFCDTMISIRKEINSIEQGSQPKEDNVLKNSPHTIQVLVKDTWDKSYTREEAAFPIKYLRERKFWPTVGRVDDAFGDKNLMCSCPPIEDYIE
;
A
#
# COMPACT_ATOMS: atom_id res chain seq x y z
N ILE A 1 6.41 -15.83 1.50
CA ILE A 1 5.03 -16.38 1.51
C ILE A 1 4.14 -15.35 0.82
N PRO A 2 3.26 -15.74 -0.12
CA PRO A 2 2.39 -14.78 -0.82
C PRO A 2 1.38 -14.13 0.12
N HIS A 3 1.05 -12.86 -0.12
CA HIS A 3 0.10 -12.10 0.69
C HIS A 3 -1.35 -12.61 0.61
N GLY A 4 -1.75 -13.20 -0.53
CA GLY A 4 -3.05 -13.88 -0.71
C GLY A 4 -4.31 -13.03 -0.52
N GLY A 5 -4.20 -11.69 -0.58
CA GLY A 5 -5.34 -10.78 -0.37
C GLY A 5 -5.75 -10.61 1.10
N GLY A 6 -4.89 -10.99 2.05
CA GLY A 6 -5.18 -10.90 3.50
C GLY A 6 -4.79 -12.14 4.30
N GLY A 7 -4.03 -13.06 3.71
CA GLY A 7 -3.64 -14.34 4.30
C GLY A 7 -3.54 -15.43 3.23
N PRO A 8 -2.87 -16.56 3.50
CA PRO A 8 -2.37 -16.99 4.81
C PRO A 8 -1.01 -16.38 5.19
N GLY A 9 -0.73 -16.33 6.50
CA GLY A 9 0.56 -15.96 7.07
C GLY A 9 1.08 -17.01 8.05
N VAL A 10 2.37 -16.96 8.36
CA VAL A 10 2.98 -17.72 9.47
C VAL A 10 3.90 -16.79 10.24
N GLY A 11 3.73 -16.72 11.56
CA GLY A 11 4.56 -15.92 12.46
C GLY A 11 5.40 -16.78 13.40
N PRO A 12 6.50 -17.40 12.93
CA PRO A 12 7.36 -18.20 13.79
C PRO A 12 8.10 -17.29 14.78
N ILE A 13 8.27 -17.76 16.02
CA ILE A 13 9.03 -17.04 17.06
C ILE A 13 10.42 -17.64 17.22
N GLY A 14 11.44 -16.78 17.22
CA GLY A 14 12.79 -17.11 17.67
C GLY A 14 12.99 -16.63 19.11
N VAL A 15 13.41 -17.52 20.01
CA VAL A 15 13.61 -17.18 21.43
C VAL A 15 15.03 -17.46 21.88
N LYS A 16 15.51 -16.72 22.88
CA LYS A 16 16.78 -17.05 23.56
C LYS A 16 16.63 -18.33 24.39
N SER A 17 17.76 -19.00 24.67
CA SER A 17 17.79 -20.33 25.30
C SER A 17 16.96 -20.46 26.58
N HIS A 18 16.98 -19.44 27.44
CA HIS A 18 16.24 -19.44 28.71
C HIS A 18 14.70 -19.42 28.52
N LEU A 19 14.20 -19.08 27.33
CA LEU A 19 12.78 -19.07 27.00
C LEU A 19 12.31 -20.37 26.31
N VAL A 20 13.24 -21.20 25.82
CA VAL A 20 12.91 -22.48 25.15
C VAL A 20 12.00 -23.38 26.00
N PRO A 21 12.19 -23.51 27.33
CA PRO A 21 11.31 -24.33 28.17
C PRO A 21 9.83 -23.90 28.15
N PHE A 22 9.53 -22.66 27.75
CA PHE A 22 8.20 -22.07 27.79
C PHE A 22 7.50 -22.01 26.42
N LEU A 23 8.13 -22.53 25.35
CA LEU A 23 7.54 -22.57 24.02
C LEU A 23 6.22 -23.35 24.00
N PRO A 24 5.22 -22.95 23.17
CA PRO A 24 3.91 -23.59 23.11
C PRO A 24 3.95 -25.10 22.86
N LYS A 25 3.13 -25.84 23.61
CA LYS A 25 2.89 -27.29 23.43
C LYS A 25 1.66 -27.55 22.57
N HIS A 26 1.49 -28.80 22.14
CA HIS A 26 0.28 -29.26 21.47
C HIS A 26 -0.22 -30.60 22.09
N PRO A 27 -1.54 -30.80 22.27
CA PRO A 27 -2.06 -31.97 23.00
C PRO A 27 -1.99 -33.29 22.22
N ILE A 28 -1.89 -33.25 20.89
CA ILE A 28 -1.90 -34.44 20.02
C ILE A 28 -0.48 -34.83 19.56
N VAL A 29 0.41 -33.84 19.38
CA VAL A 29 1.77 -34.04 18.86
C VAL A 29 2.72 -33.35 19.82
N GLU A 30 3.74 -34.04 20.28
CA GLU A 30 4.70 -33.47 21.23
C GLU A 30 5.49 -32.32 20.59
N THR A 31 5.33 -31.12 21.16
CA THR A 31 6.03 -29.89 20.77
C THR A 31 6.38 -29.06 22.02
N GLY A 32 7.14 -27.98 21.84
CA GLY A 32 7.40 -27.01 22.90
C GLY A 32 8.46 -27.44 23.91
N GLY A 33 8.52 -26.75 25.04
CA GLY A 33 9.46 -27.02 26.14
C GLY A 33 8.79 -27.65 27.36
N GLY A 34 9.57 -28.17 28.31
CA GLY A 34 9.03 -28.88 29.49
C GLY A 34 8.01 -28.08 30.32
N LYS A 35 8.13 -26.74 30.36
CA LYS A 35 7.23 -25.78 31.02
C LYS A 35 6.38 -24.98 30.01
N GLY A 36 6.19 -25.53 28.81
CA GLY A 36 5.54 -24.86 27.70
C GLY A 36 4.10 -24.45 28.00
N ILE A 37 3.71 -23.29 27.47
CA ILE A 37 2.31 -22.84 27.50
C ILE A 37 1.42 -23.76 26.66
N GLY A 38 0.10 -23.61 26.79
CA GLY A 38 -0.87 -24.35 25.97
C GLY A 38 -0.76 -24.06 24.47
N PRO A 39 -1.49 -24.83 23.63
CA PRO A 39 -1.48 -24.63 22.19
C PRO A 39 -2.00 -23.25 21.80
N VAL A 40 -1.27 -22.57 20.92
CA VAL A 40 -1.63 -21.26 20.33
C VAL A 40 -2.21 -21.38 18.91
N ALA A 41 -2.20 -22.58 18.35
CA ALA A 41 -2.75 -22.93 17.06
C ALA A 41 -3.38 -24.33 17.10
N ALA A 42 -4.39 -24.57 16.26
CA ALA A 42 -5.11 -25.84 16.20
C ALA A 42 -4.28 -27.01 15.66
N ALA A 43 -3.25 -26.72 14.85
CA ALA A 43 -2.27 -27.69 14.39
C ALA A 43 -0.90 -27.38 15.02
N PRO A 44 -0.07 -28.39 15.33
CA PRO A 44 1.18 -28.23 16.09
C PRO A 44 2.20 -27.28 15.46
N TYR A 45 2.16 -27.13 14.12
CA TYR A 45 3.04 -26.25 13.35
C TYR A 45 2.27 -25.25 12.49
N GLY A 46 1.00 -24.98 12.83
CA GLY A 46 0.11 -24.12 12.06
C GLY A 46 -0.03 -24.57 10.60
N SER A 47 0.02 -23.61 9.67
CA SER A 47 -0.03 -23.85 8.22
C SER A 47 1.31 -24.38 7.68
N ALA A 48 1.68 -25.60 8.07
CA ALA A 48 2.99 -26.19 7.76
C ALA A 48 3.26 -26.33 6.25
N ASN A 49 2.21 -26.48 5.43
CA ASN A 49 2.30 -26.65 3.98
C ASN A 49 2.89 -25.44 3.23
N ILE A 50 2.86 -24.24 3.83
CA ILE A 50 3.42 -23.02 3.20
C ILE A 50 4.82 -22.66 3.70
N LEU A 51 5.35 -23.36 4.73
CA LEU A 51 6.73 -23.19 5.20
C LEU A 51 7.81 -23.48 4.14
N PRO A 52 7.63 -24.44 3.20
CA PRO A 52 8.58 -24.67 2.12
C PRO A 52 8.88 -23.43 1.27
N ILE A 53 7.98 -22.45 1.20
CA ILE A 53 8.19 -21.20 0.45
C ILE A 53 9.35 -20.40 1.07
N SER A 54 9.32 -20.16 2.38
CA SER A 54 10.38 -19.44 3.08
C SER A 54 11.67 -20.25 3.14
N TRP A 55 11.57 -21.58 3.31
CA TRP A 55 12.73 -22.47 3.22
C TRP A 55 13.42 -22.38 1.86
N ALA A 56 12.65 -22.43 0.77
CA ALA A 56 13.19 -22.36 -0.59
C ALA A 56 13.86 -21.01 -0.84
N TYR A 57 13.23 -19.90 -0.44
CA TYR A 57 13.82 -18.57 -0.53
C TYR A 57 15.18 -18.50 0.18
N ILE A 58 15.24 -18.92 1.45
CA ILE A 58 16.49 -18.92 2.24
C ILE A 58 17.56 -19.79 1.56
N LYS A 59 17.19 -20.99 1.08
CA LYS A 59 18.14 -21.94 0.48
C LYS A 59 18.64 -21.50 -0.89
N MET A 60 17.81 -20.86 -1.70
CA MET A 60 18.20 -20.37 -3.03
C MET A 60 19.02 -19.08 -2.94
N MET A 61 18.68 -18.18 -2.01
CA MET A 61 19.40 -16.92 -1.84
C MET A 61 20.76 -17.11 -1.17
N GLY A 62 20.85 -18.04 -0.21
CA GLY A 62 22.06 -18.20 0.61
C GLY A 62 22.38 -16.95 1.44
N GLY A 63 23.52 -16.96 2.15
CA GLY A 63 23.90 -15.85 3.02
C GLY A 63 24.16 -14.55 2.27
N GLU A 64 24.83 -14.63 1.12
CA GLU A 64 25.16 -13.46 0.29
C GLU A 64 23.92 -12.85 -0.35
N GLY A 65 23.05 -13.68 -0.96
CA GLY A 65 21.82 -13.19 -1.56
C GLY A 65 20.88 -12.54 -0.54
N LEU A 66 20.74 -13.13 0.66
CA LEU A 66 19.93 -12.53 1.74
C LEU A 66 20.49 -11.17 2.17
N LYS A 67 21.82 -11.04 2.28
CA LYS A 67 22.48 -9.76 2.58
C LYS A 67 22.23 -8.73 1.47
N SER A 68 22.40 -9.13 0.21
CA SER A 68 22.17 -8.26 -0.96
C SER A 68 20.72 -7.80 -1.07
N ALA A 69 19.75 -8.69 -0.81
CA ALA A 69 18.33 -8.36 -0.77
C ALA A 69 18.05 -7.25 0.26
N THR A 70 18.55 -7.40 1.50
CA THR A 70 18.39 -6.36 2.52
C THR A 70 19.06 -5.04 2.10
N GLN A 71 20.27 -5.08 1.55
CA GLN A 71 20.96 -3.87 1.09
C GLN A 71 20.18 -3.14 -0.01
N LEU A 72 19.59 -3.89 -0.94
CA LEU A 72 18.82 -3.33 -2.05
C LEU A 72 17.47 -2.77 -1.58
N ALA A 73 16.79 -3.41 -0.62
CA ALA A 73 15.57 -2.85 -0.01
C ALA A 73 15.85 -1.50 0.66
N LEU A 74 16.94 -1.39 1.42
CA LEU A 74 17.39 -0.11 2.02
C LEU A 74 17.72 0.93 0.94
N LEU A 75 18.42 0.53 -0.12
CA LEU A 75 18.80 1.41 -1.22
C LEU A 75 17.57 1.94 -1.96
N ASN A 76 16.62 1.07 -2.31
CA ASN A 76 15.40 1.42 -3.03
C ASN A 76 14.54 2.41 -2.23
N ALA A 77 14.36 2.18 -0.93
CA ALA A 77 13.61 3.10 -0.07
C ALA A 77 14.26 4.49 0.01
N ASN A 78 15.59 4.54 0.22
CA ASN A 78 16.32 5.81 0.27
C ASN A 78 16.39 6.52 -1.08
N TYR A 79 16.42 5.76 -2.19
CA TYR A 79 16.33 6.30 -3.54
C TYR A 79 14.99 7.03 -3.75
N LEU A 80 13.87 6.37 -3.44
CA LEU A 80 12.54 6.98 -3.52
C LEU A 80 12.44 8.21 -2.61
N ALA A 81 12.83 8.08 -1.34
CA ALA A 81 12.79 9.17 -0.37
C ALA A 81 13.58 10.39 -0.86
N ARG A 82 14.78 10.18 -1.43
CA ARG A 82 15.61 11.27 -1.96
C ARG A 82 14.98 11.96 -3.16
N ARG A 83 14.35 11.21 -4.08
CA ARG A 83 13.64 11.80 -5.23
C ARG A 83 12.40 12.57 -4.82
N LEU A 84 11.73 12.17 -3.74
CA LEU A 84 10.49 12.80 -3.25
C LEU A 84 10.71 13.95 -2.26
N ALA A 85 11.89 14.08 -1.67
CA ALA A 85 12.17 15.04 -0.57
C ALA A 85 11.92 16.52 -0.92
N ASN A 86 12.02 16.92 -2.19
CA ASN A 86 11.73 18.29 -2.64
C ASN A 86 10.22 18.54 -2.89
N HIS A 87 9.40 17.49 -2.84
CA HIS A 87 7.98 17.53 -3.17
C HIS A 87 7.10 17.22 -1.96
N TYR A 88 7.58 16.31 -1.11
CA TYR A 88 6.93 15.84 0.10
C TYR A 88 7.92 15.88 1.26
N LYS A 89 7.43 16.26 2.45
CA LYS A 89 8.23 16.19 3.67
C LYS A 89 8.37 14.74 4.09
N ILE A 90 9.61 14.27 4.23
CA ILE A 90 9.91 12.95 4.81
C ILE A 90 9.92 13.11 6.34
N LEU A 91 9.08 12.37 7.06
CA LEU A 91 8.83 12.63 8.49
C LEU A 91 9.96 12.21 9.42
N TYR A 92 10.53 11.03 9.19
CA TYR A 92 11.51 10.42 10.10
C TYR A 92 12.73 9.93 9.34
N THR A 93 13.89 10.44 9.70
CA THR A 93 15.20 10.02 9.19
C THR A 93 16.18 9.86 10.34
N ASN A 94 17.27 9.13 10.08
CA ASN A 94 18.41 9.11 10.99
C ASN A 94 19.28 10.37 10.85
N LYS A 95 20.37 10.45 11.62
CA LYS A 95 21.33 11.57 11.62
C LYS A 95 22.01 11.89 10.27
N ASN A 96 21.87 11.02 9.28
CA ASN A 96 22.43 11.17 7.93
C ASN A 96 21.34 11.37 6.87
N ASP A 97 20.11 11.72 7.29
CA ASP A 97 18.95 11.89 6.41
C ASP A 97 18.58 10.63 5.60
N MET A 98 18.75 9.47 6.22
CA MET A 98 18.43 8.17 5.63
C MET A 98 17.33 7.46 6.42
N CYS A 99 16.49 6.73 5.71
CA CYS A 99 15.48 5.81 6.25
C CYS A 99 15.98 4.36 6.22
N ALA A 100 15.17 3.43 6.74
CA ALA A 100 15.45 2.01 6.64
C ALA A 100 14.96 1.45 5.28
N HIS A 101 14.09 0.43 5.30
CA HIS A 101 13.51 -0.20 4.11
C HIS A 101 12.17 0.44 3.70
N GLU A 102 11.70 1.41 4.50
CA GLU A 102 10.48 2.18 4.27
C GLU A 102 10.65 3.60 4.80
N PHE A 103 9.78 4.51 4.38
CA PHE A 103 9.74 5.90 4.84
C PHE A 103 8.32 6.46 4.79
N ILE A 104 8.08 7.55 5.52
CA ILE A 104 6.76 8.19 5.61
C ILE A 104 6.81 9.57 4.97
N VAL A 105 5.86 9.84 4.08
CA VAL A 105 5.58 11.18 3.53
C VAL A 105 4.44 11.84 4.29
N ASP A 106 4.67 13.06 4.74
CA ASP A 106 3.67 13.89 5.43
C ASP A 106 2.67 14.47 4.42
N ILE A 107 1.39 14.14 4.57
CA ILE A 107 0.29 14.70 3.75
C ILE A 107 -0.48 15.77 4.54
N GLY A 108 -0.27 15.85 5.86
CA GLY A 108 -0.95 16.78 6.77
C GLY A 108 -1.05 18.23 6.26
N PRO A 109 0.05 18.84 5.77
CA PRO A 109 0.02 20.22 5.28
C PRO A 109 -0.99 20.48 4.16
N PHE A 110 -1.28 19.49 3.31
CA PHE A 110 -2.17 19.66 2.16
C PHE A 110 -3.65 19.75 2.54
N GLY A 111 -4.03 19.32 3.75
CA GLY A 111 -5.38 19.51 4.27
C GLY A 111 -5.73 20.99 4.41
N ASN A 112 -4.78 21.80 4.88
CA ASN A 112 -4.98 23.24 5.06
C ASN A 112 -4.81 24.02 3.76
N SER A 113 -3.80 23.69 2.96
CA SER A 113 -3.48 24.46 1.74
C SER A 113 -4.43 24.16 0.58
N ALA A 114 -4.79 22.89 0.39
CA ALA A 114 -5.51 22.41 -0.79
C ALA A 114 -6.81 21.66 -0.48
N ASN A 115 -7.19 21.51 0.80
CA ASN A 115 -8.26 20.59 1.23
C ASN A 115 -8.00 19.14 0.79
N ILE A 116 -6.74 18.68 0.74
CA ILE A 116 -6.37 17.33 0.29
C ILE A 116 -5.96 16.45 1.47
N GLN A 117 -6.49 15.23 1.50
CA GLN A 117 -6.20 14.21 2.52
C GLN A 117 -5.43 13.03 1.90
N ALA A 118 -4.84 12.18 2.72
CA ALA A 118 -4.11 10.98 2.28
C ALA A 118 -4.98 10.05 1.43
N ILE A 119 -6.28 9.96 1.74
CA ILE A 119 -7.24 9.18 0.95
C ILE A 119 -7.40 9.70 -0.49
N ASP A 120 -7.32 11.02 -0.69
CA ASP A 120 -7.44 11.62 -2.03
C ASP A 120 -6.24 11.20 -2.90
N ILE A 121 -5.04 11.20 -2.32
CA ILE A 121 -3.81 10.73 -2.99
C ILE A 121 -3.88 9.21 -3.21
N ALA A 122 -4.33 8.45 -2.21
CA ALA A 122 -4.45 6.99 -2.29
C ALA A 122 -5.40 6.54 -3.40
N LYS A 123 -6.54 7.22 -3.57
CA LYS A 123 -7.47 6.97 -4.67
C LYS A 123 -6.91 7.46 -6.01
N ARG A 124 -6.25 8.62 -6.03
CA ARG A 124 -5.66 9.15 -7.27
C ARG A 124 -4.54 8.28 -7.82
N LEU A 125 -3.76 7.61 -6.97
CA LEU A 125 -2.75 6.64 -7.38
C LEU A 125 -3.33 5.51 -8.25
N GLN A 126 -4.61 5.14 -8.06
CA GLN A 126 -5.28 4.12 -8.87
C GLN A 126 -5.46 4.58 -10.32
N ASP A 127 -5.70 5.87 -10.55
CA ASP A 127 -5.77 6.42 -11.91
C ASP A 127 -4.40 6.37 -12.60
N TYR A 128 -3.32 6.39 -11.82
CA TYR A 128 -1.95 6.16 -12.27
C TYR A 128 -1.57 4.67 -12.30
N GLY A 129 -2.49 3.74 -12.04
CA GLY A 129 -2.22 2.30 -12.09
C GLY A 129 -1.41 1.76 -10.91
N PHE A 130 -1.32 2.51 -9.80
CA PHE A 130 -0.68 2.06 -8.57
C PHE A 130 -1.71 1.73 -7.48
N HIS A 131 -1.44 0.65 -6.74
CA HIS A 131 -2.06 0.47 -5.43
C HIS A 131 -1.44 1.49 -4.46
N SER A 132 -2.26 2.05 -3.56
CA SER A 132 -1.76 2.98 -2.56
C SER A 132 -0.76 2.31 -1.62
N PRO A 133 0.29 3.02 -1.18
CA PRO A 133 1.06 2.64 0.00
C PRO A 133 0.18 2.59 1.26
N THR A 134 0.75 2.12 2.37
CA THR A 134 0.09 2.11 3.67
C THR A 134 -0.35 3.52 4.05
N MET A 135 -1.62 3.66 4.41
CA MET A 135 -2.25 4.97 4.60
C MET A 135 -2.55 5.22 6.08
N SER A 136 -2.26 6.44 6.56
CA SER A 136 -2.65 6.95 7.87
C SER A 136 -2.15 6.13 9.07
N TRP A 137 -1.11 5.31 8.89
CA TRP A 137 -0.44 4.58 9.94
C TRP A 137 1.07 4.50 9.63
N PRO A 138 1.97 4.66 10.62
CA PRO A 138 1.70 4.94 12.04
C PRO A 138 1.31 6.40 12.34
N VAL A 139 1.39 7.28 11.35
CA VAL A 139 1.04 8.70 11.47
C VAL A 139 -0.26 8.98 10.71
N ILE A 140 -1.22 9.62 11.38
CA ILE A 140 -2.50 10.01 10.76
C ILE A 140 -2.25 10.93 9.56
N ASN A 141 -3.00 10.74 8.49
CA ASN A 141 -2.92 11.54 7.27
C ASN A 141 -1.49 11.59 6.68
N SER A 142 -0.90 10.41 6.55
CA SER A 142 0.41 10.20 5.92
C SER A 142 0.36 8.98 4.99
N LEU A 143 1.40 8.80 4.17
CA LEU A 143 1.61 7.56 3.41
C LEU A 143 2.97 6.96 3.78
N MET A 144 3.01 5.68 4.12
CA MET A 144 4.22 4.93 4.40
C MET A 144 4.55 4.01 3.21
N ILE A 145 5.74 4.19 2.66
CA ILE A 145 6.16 3.62 1.37
C ILE A 145 7.30 2.64 1.59
N GLU A 146 7.11 1.39 1.16
CA GLU A 146 8.08 0.30 1.19
C GLU A 146 8.19 -0.33 -0.22
N PRO A 147 9.30 -0.13 -0.96
CA PRO A 147 9.43 -0.65 -2.32
C PRO A 147 9.93 -2.10 -2.40
N THR A 148 10.50 -2.64 -1.31
CA THR A 148 11.28 -3.90 -1.30
C THR A 148 12.48 -3.88 -2.25
N GLU A 149 13.24 -4.97 -2.25
CA GLU A 149 14.36 -5.22 -3.16
C GLU A 149 13.94 -5.73 -4.56
N SER A 150 12.71 -6.21 -4.69
CA SER A 150 12.26 -6.93 -5.89
C SER A 150 11.84 -6.01 -7.03
N GLU A 151 11.60 -4.73 -6.73
CA GLU A 151 11.16 -3.76 -7.73
C GLU A 151 12.34 -3.17 -8.51
N SER A 152 12.17 -3.13 -9.83
CA SER A 152 13.17 -2.54 -10.73
C SER A 152 13.25 -1.03 -10.54
N LYS A 153 14.43 -0.42 -10.79
CA LYS A 153 14.57 1.05 -10.78
C LYS A 153 13.53 1.76 -11.67
N ALA A 154 13.18 1.16 -12.81
CA ALA A 154 12.16 1.72 -13.70
C ALA A 154 10.78 1.80 -13.05
N GLU A 155 10.42 0.84 -12.18
CA GLU A 155 9.18 0.92 -11.41
C GLU A 155 9.26 1.97 -10.30
N LEU A 156 10.40 2.05 -9.61
CA LEU A 156 10.66 3.10 -8.62
C LEU A 156 10.55 4.50 -9.24
N ASP A 157 11.10 4.68 -10.44
CA ASP A 157 10.98 5.93 -11.21
C ASP A 157 9.53 6.24 -11.55
N ARG A 158 8.75 5.26 -12.04
CA ARG A 158 7.32 5.45 -12.35
C ARG A 158 6.53 5.87 -11.12
N PHE A 159 6.79 5.27 -9.96
CA PHE A 159 6.15 5.64 -8.72
C PHE A 159 6.55 7.06 -8.28
N CYS A 160 7.85 7.41 -8.33
CA CYS A 160 8.31 8.76 -8.04
C CYS A 160 7.67 9.81 -8.95
N ASP A 161 7.68 9.57 -10.26
CA ASP A 161 7.15 10.51 -11.25
C ASP A 161 5.63 10.67 -11.10
N THR A 162 4.93 9.59 -10.73
CA THR A 162 3.51 9.61 -10.36
C THR A 162 3.26 10.49 -9.15
N MET A 163 3.98 10.28 -8.04
CA MET A 163 3.86 11.10 -6.83
C MET A 163 4.20 12.57 -7.13
N ILE A 164 5.24 12.84 -7.92
CA ILE A 164 5.60 14.21 -8.33
C ILE A 164 4.50 14.84 -9.19
N SER A 165 3.86 14.07 -10.06
CA SER A 165 2.71 14.53 -10.85
C SER A 165 1.53 14.89 -9.94
N ILE A 166 1.20 14.03 -8.98
CA ILE A 166 0.16 14.30 -7.97
C ILE A 166 0.52 15.55 -7.16
N ARG A 167 1.79 15.79 -6.82
CA ARG A 167 2.20 17.04 -6.15
C ARG A 167 1.88 18.28 -6.99
N LYS A 168 2.00 18.20 -8.33
CA LYS A 168 1.62 19.29 -9.25
C LYS A 168 0.11 19.47 -9.32
N GLU A 169 -0.67 18.40 -9.28
CA GLU A 169 -2.14 18.45 -9.16
C GLU A 169 -2.54 19.19 -7.87
N ILE A 170 -1.90 18.86 -6.73
CA ILE A 170 -2.10 19.57 -5.45
C ILE A 170 -1.71 21.05 -5.58
N ASN A 171 -0.54 21.36 -6.15
CA ASN A 171 -0.10 22.75 -6.37
C ASN A 171 -1.10 23.57 -7.19
N SER A 172 -1.76 22.96 -8.17
CA SER A 172 -2.76 23.63 -9.01
C SER A 172 -3.98 24.05 -8.19
N ILE A 173 -4.36 23.24 -7.20
CA ILE A 173 -5.42 23.59 -6.24
C ILE A 173 -4.93 24.70 -5.29
N GLU A 174 -3.70 24.60 -4.77
CA GLU A 174 -3.09 25.63 -3.89
C GLU A 174 -3.02 27.00 -4.57
N GLN A 175 -2.77 27.03 -5.88
CA GLN A 175 -2.68 28.25 -6.69
C GLN A 175 -4.03 28.74 -7.22
N GLY A 176 -5.11 27.97 -7.01
CA GLY A 176 -6.46 28.32 -7.47
C GLY A 176 -6.70 28.11 -8.97
N SER A 177 -5.82 27.41 -9.70
CA SER A 177 -6.04 27.05 -11.10
C SER A 177 -6.98 25.85 -11.27
N GLN A 178 -7.18 25.06 -10.22
CA GLN A 178 -8.18 24.00 -10.13
C GLN A 178 -9.09 24.22 -8.91
N PRO A 179 -10.41 23.95 -9.01
CA PRO A 179 -11.32 24.07 -7.87
C PRO A 179 -10.94 23.13 -6.72
N LYS A 180 -11.20 23.54 -5.47
CA LYS A 180 -10.92 22.70 -4.28
C LYS A 180 -11.79 21.45 -4.17
N GLU A 181 -13.04 21.54 -4.63
CA GLU A 181 -14.04 20.47 -4.46
C GLU A 181 -14.26 19.63 -5.72
N ASP A 182 -14.07 20.20 -6.92
CA ASP A 182 -14.18 19.48 -8.19
C ASP A 182 -12.84 19.48 -8.92
N ASN A 183 -12.01 18.48 -8.63
CA ASN A 183 -10.71 18.25 -9.23
C ASN A 183 -10.39 16.75 -9.31
N VAL A 184 -9.32 16.41 -10.02
CA VAL A 184 -8.90 15.02 -10.23
C VAL A 184 -8.64 14.24 -8.93
N LEU A 185 -8.18 14.90 -7.85
CA LEU A 185 -7.89 14.24 -6.58
C LEU A 185 -9.18 13.90 -5.82
N LYS A 186 -10.13 14.83 -5.76
CA LYS A 186 -11.42 14.65 -5.07
C LYS A 186 -12.34 13.65 -5.75
N ASN A 187 -12.32 13.64 -7.09
CA ASN A 187 -13.18 12.76 -7.88
C ASN A 187 -12.56 11.38 -8.18
N SER A 188 -11.32 11.14 -7.76
CA SER A 188 -10.68 9.84 -7.93
C SER A 188 -11.31 8.75 -7.04
N PRO A 189 -11.32 7.48 -7.48
CA PRO A 189 -10.80 6.98 -8.76
C PRO A 189 -11.80 7.12 -9.92
N HIS A 190 -11.29 7.16 -11.15
CA HIS A 190 -12.09 7.33 -12.36
C HIS A 190 -12.33 5.99 -13.07
N THR A 191 -13.57 5.49 -13.02
CA THR A 191 -13.96 4.24 -13.70
C THR A 191 -14.19 4.46 -15.20
N ILE A 192 -14.25 3.35 -15.96
CA ILE A 192 -14.65 3.40 -17.37
C ILE A 192 -16.05 4.04 -17.51
N GLN A 193 -17.01 3.66 -16.67
CA GLN A 193 -18.38 4.18 -16.73
C GLN A 193 -18.42 5.70 -16.57
N VAL A 194 -17.56 6.28 -15.74
CA VAL A 194 -17.45 7.74 -15.59
C VAL A 194 -16.93 8.40 -16.87
N LEU A 195 -15.94 7.78 -17.53
CA LEU A 195 -15.28 8.37 -18.70
C LEU A 195 -16.10 8.29 -19.98
N VAL A 196 -16.94 7.25 -20.14
CA VAL A 196 -17.73 7.02 -21.35
C VAL A 196 -19.09 7.72 -21.34
N LYS A 197 -19.45 8.44 -20.26
CA LYS A 197 -20.66 9.28 -20.24
C LYS A 197 -20.63 10.27 -21.41
N ASP A 198 -21.78 10.52 -22.02
CA ASP A 198 -21.89 11.46 -23.15
C ASP A 198 -21.44 12.87 -22.75
N THR A 199 -21.94 13.34 -21.60
CA THR A 199 -21.59 14.63 -21.01
C THR A 199 -20.39 14.50 -20.08
N TRP A 200 -19.61 15.57 -20.00
CA TRP A 200 -18.48 15.68 -19.10
C TRP A 200 -18.57 17.00 -18.33
N ASP A 201 -18.91 16.90 -17.05
CA ASP A 201 -19.26 18.00 -16.15
C ASP A 201 -18.16 18.31 -15.13
N LYS A 202 -16.92 17.90 -15.42
CA LYS A 202 -15.75 18.11 -14.56
C LYS A 202 -14.89 19.28 -15.05
N SER A 203 -14.24 19.96 -14.11
CA SER A 203 -13.34 21.10 -14.36
C SER A 203 -11.99 20.76 -15.03
N TYR A 204 -11.75 19.48 -15.32
CA TYR A 204 -10.55 18.91 -15.93
C TYR A 204 -10.98 17.93 -17.02
N THR A 205 -10.08 17.48 -17.89
CA THR A 205 -10.38 16.63 -19.04
C THR A 205 -10.45 15.13 -18.68
N ARG A 206 -11.10 14.34 -19.54
CA ARG A 206 -11.07 12.86 -19.46
C ARG A 206 -9.63 12.31 -19.56
N GLU A 207 -8.77 12.98 -20.30
CA GLU A 207 -7.36 12.59 -20.43
C GLU A 207 -6.61 12.81 -19.11
N GLU A 208 -6.77 13.96 -18.46
CA GLU A 208 -6.21 14.21 -17.13
C GLU A 208 -6.74 13.22 -16.09
N ALA A 209 -8.02 12.83 -16.21
CA ALA A 209 -8.63 11.82 -15.35
C ALA A 209 -7.97 10.43 -15.51
N ALA A 210 -7.86 9.94 -16.74
CA ALA A 210 -7.55 8.54 -17.02
C ALA A 210 -6.12 8.25 -17.49
N PHE A 211 -5.46 9.21 -18.13
CA PHE A 211 -4.13 9.07 -18.73
C PHE A 211 -3.20 10.24 -18.36
N PRO A 212 -3.06 10.57 -17.05
CA PRO A 212 -2.24 11.70 -16.61
C PRO A 212 -0.75 11.57 -16.94
N ILE A 213 -0.27 10.38 -17.31
CA ILE A 213 1.09 10.13 -17.74
C ILE A 213 1.13 9.15 -18.93
N LYS A 214 2.12 9.33 -19.81
CA LYS A 214 2.17 8.67 -21.13
C LYS A 214 2.12 7.14 -21.08
N TYR A 215 2.77 6.48 -20.11
CA TYR A 215 2.83 5.02 -20.07
C TYR A 215 1.46 4.35 -19.89
N LEU A 216 0.49 5.07 -19.33
CA LEU A 216 -0.87 4.57 -19.13
C LEU A 216 -1.62 4.33 -20.45
N ARG A 217 -1.18 4.96 -21.55
CA ARG A 217 -1.74 4.71 -22.88
C ARG A 217 -1.38 3.33 -23.43
N GLU A 218 -0.29 2.74 -22.95
CA GLU A 218 0.12 1.38 -23.35
C GLU A 218 -0.49 0.32 -22.44
N ARG A 219 -0.60 0.62 -21.14
CA ARG A 219 -1.10 -0.30 -20.11
C ARG A 219 -1.96 0.44 -19.11
N LYS A 220 -3.26 0.18 -19.12
CA LYS A 220 -4.22 0.76 -18.18
C LYS A 220 -4.90 -0.32 -17.37
N PHE A 221 -4.81 -0.21 -16.05
CA PHE A 221 -5.67 -0.93 -15.12
C PHE A 221 -6.83 0.00 -14.73
N TRP A 222 -8.05 -0.55 -14.71
CA TRP A 222 -9.27 0.24 -14.50
C TRP A 222 -9.83 0.01 -13.10
N PRO A 223 -10.03 1.07 -12.31
CA PRO A 223 -10.91 1.02 -11.14
C PRO A 223 -12.30 0.56 -11.58
N THR A 224 -12.82 -0.47 -10.93
CA THR A 224 -14.12 -1.08 -11.29
C THR A 224 -15.31 -0.36 -10.66
N VAL A 225 -15.06 0.40 -9.59
CA VAL A 225 -16.05 1.21 -8.88
C VAL A 225 -15.47 2.57 -8.54
N GLY A 226 -16.35 3.55 -8.29
CA GLY A 226 -15.95 4.88 -7.82
C GLY A 226 -15.45 4.84 -6.38
N ARG A 227 -15.29 6.01 -5.78
CA ARG A 227 -14.89 6.13 -4.37
C ARG A 227 -15.97 5.50 -3.48
N VAL A 228 -15.54 4.58 -2.62
CA VAL A 228 -16.40 3.90 -1.64
C VAL A 228 -16.87 4.89 -0.57
N ASP A 229 -18.13 4.78 -0.15
CA ASP A 229 -18.67 5.48 1.01
C ASP A 229 -18.52 4.60 2.25
N ASP A 230 -17.44 4.82 3.00
CA ASP A 230 -17.11 4.04 4.19
C ASP A 230 -18.19 4.18 5.27
N ALA A 231 -18.73 5.40 5.48
CA ALA A 231 -19.67 5.67 6.56
C ALA A 231 -21.07 5.10 6.28
N PHE A 232 -21.49 5.03 5.01
CA PHE A 232 -22.76 4.42 4.64
C PHE A 232 -22.78 2.93 4.96
N GLY A 233 -21.71 2.19 4.63
CA GLY A 233 -21.62 0.74 4.86
C GLY A 233 -21.75 0.38 6.34
N ASP A 234 -21.04 1.11 7.21
CA ASP A 234 -21.12 0.89 8.67
C ASP A 234 -22.52 1.18 9.25
N LYS A 235 -23.26 2.13 8.66
CA LYS A 235 -24.62 2.47 9.08
C LYS A 235 -25.68 1.52 8.53
N ASN A 236 -25.39 0.82 7.43
CA ASN A 236 -26.31 -0.05 6.71
C ASN A 236 -25.68 -1.43 6.49
N LEU A 237 -25.36 -2.10 7.61
CA LEU A 237 -24.55 -3.32 7.59
C LEU A 237 -25.22 -4.47 6.84
N MET A 238 -24.66 -4.82 5.68
CA MET A 238 -25.04 -5.98 4.87
C MET A 238 -23.79 -6.83 4.60
N CYS A 239 -23.70 -7.98 5.27
CA CYS A 239 -22.52 -8.87 5.21
C CYS A 239 -22.76 -10.18 4.45
N SER A 240 -23.88 -10.28 3.74
CA SER A 240 -24.21 -11.38 2.82
C SER A 240 -24.50 -10.83 1.43
N CYS A 241 -24.53 -11.71 0.43
CA CYS A 241 -24.99 -11.31 -0.90
C CYS A 241 -26.41 -10.72 -0.79
N PRO A 242 -26.66 -9.53 -1.36
CA PRO A 242 -28.03 -9.02 -1.50
C PRO A 242 -28.86 -9.96 -2.38
N PRO A 243 -30.20 -9.82 -2.33
CA PRO A 243 -31.12 -10.55 -3.19
C PRO A 243 -30.72 -10.44 -4.67
N ILE A 244 -30.99 -11.48 -5.46
CA ILE A 244 -30.63 -11.49 -6.89
C ILE A 244 -31.36 -10.38 -7.66
N GLU A 245 -32.54 -10.01 -7.18
CA GLU A 245 -33.38 -8.94 -7.68
C GLU A 245 -32.66 -7.59 -7.69
N ASP A 246 -31.74 -7.34 -6.74
CA ASP A 246 -30.95 -6.10 -6.67
C ASP A 246 -29.84 -6.03 -7.75
N TYR A 247 -29.57 -7.14 -8.46
CA TYR A 247 -28.56 -7.21 -9.52
C TYR A 247 -29.15 -7.19 -10.94
N ILE A 248 -30.48 -7.31 -11.08
CA ILE A 248 -31.17 -7.35 -12.37
C ILE A 248 -31.64 -5.92 -12.69
N GLU A 249 -30.71 -5.10 -13.20
CA GLU A 249 -31.01 -3.83 -13.89
C GLU A 249 -30.85 -3.97 -15.41
#